data_AF-C8W2A9-F1
#
_entry.id   AF-C8W2A9-F1
#
_cell.length_a   1.000
_cell.length_b   1.000
_cell.length_c   1.000
_cell.angle_alpha   90.00
_cell.angle_beta   90.00
_cell.angle_gamma   90.00
#
_symmetry.space_group_name_H-M   'P 1'
#
loop_
_entity.id
_entity.type
_entity.pdbx_description
1 polymer ?
#
loop_
_entity_poly.entity_id
_entity_poly.type
_entity_poly.pdbx_seq_one_letter_code
_entity_poly.pdbx_strand_id
1 'polypeptide(L)'
;MYDANGRLTSWSFTPQNGSPVQESYIYDAAGNMLRKGSRDFSYNNANQITNSGFTYDNNGNMTSDGTFNYTYDTESQLTQVKRVSDNSLVATYNYRHDGLRTSKTVYSGQTSQTTYFNWDAFGRLVRESDSAGNVSFYNYDNQGKLVCFRKNNYTYEVHLNLRGDVYLLTNIDGGFYAKYNYDPWGNQISYSGWISAPFRYAGYYYDEETGLYYLKSRYYSPALGRFLTKDSIKYIKYKNPQTLNLYSYTGSNPVNNVDPTGEIPVRATWKAFEDKLGELLDTAKNSKKGLGNRIVDYITKTGEAREAKSGEYISNSPQLRDFMRQFGDKFRLVINETTECSKPLLKNLKNTGGKLYRMVNGKLIPYNIDEALKAPPSIFVFPPGWENWFQEDYGT
;
A
#
# COMPACT_ATOMS: atom_id res chain seq x y z
N MET A 1 -14.73 -10.98 -7.72
CA MET A 1 -15.78 -10.18 -8.38
C MET A 1 -15.81 -8.79 -7.78
N TYR A 2 -16.24 -7.79 -8.55
CA TYR A 2 -16.37 -6.41 -8.10
C TYR A 2 -17.74 -5.85 -8.46
N ASP A 3 -18.22 -4.83 -7.73
CA ASP A 3 -19.38 -4.04 -8.13
C ASP A 3 -19.00 -2.88 -9.07
N ALA A 4 -20.00 -2.10 -9.52
CA ALA A 4 -19.81 -0.96 -10.42
C ALA A 4 -18.95 0.17 -9.82
N ASN A 5 -18.81 0.21 -8.50
CA ASN A 5 -17.92 1.15 -7.80
C ASN A 5 -16.50 0.60 -7.64
N GLY A 6 -16.23 -0.62 -8.10
CA GLY A 6 -14.92 -1.27 -8.01
C GLY A 6 -14.62 -1.84 -6.62
N ARG A 7 -15.64 -2.06 -5.79
CA ARG A 7 -15.51 -2.69 -4.47
C ARG A 7 -15.59 -4.21 -4.62
N LEU A 8 -14.75 -4.94 -3.88
CA LEU A 8 -14.68 -6.40 -3.94
C LEU A 8 -15.98 -7.01 -3.41
N THR A 9 -16.74 -7.74 -4.23
CA THR A 9 -18.02 -8.37 -3.83
C THR A 9 -17.91 -9.86 -3.52
N SER A 10 -16.91 -10.53 -4.08
CA SER A 10 -16.59 -11.91 -3.72
C SER A 10 -15.19 -12.29 -4.18
N TRP A 11 -14.65 -13.34 -3.56
CA TRP A 11 -13.43 -14.00 -4.00
C TRP A 11 -13.53 -15.49 -3.72
N SER A 12 -12.68 -16.25 -4.41
CA SER A 12 -12.51 -17.67 -4.18
C SER A 12 -11.05 -18.06 -4.36
N PHE A 13 -10.60 -19.04 -3.59
CA PHE A 13 -9.28 -19.64 -3.69
C PHE A 13 -9.40 -21.15 -3.48
N THR A 14 -8.84 -21.92 -4.40
CA THR A 14 -8.77 -23.37 -4.27
C THR A 14 -7.32 -23.76 -4.01
N PRO A 15 -6.96 -24.17 -2.78
CA PRO A 15 -5.63 -24.70 -2.52
C PRO A 15 -5.42 -26.01 -3.27
N GLN A 16 -4.17 -26.29 -3.66
CA GLN A 16 -3.80 -27.48 -4.44
C GLN A 16 -4.27 -28.80 -3.82
N ASN A 17 -4.32 -28.87 -2.48
CA ASN A 17 -4.81 -30.01 -1.71
C ASN A 17 -5.81 -29.54 -0.62
N GLY A 18 -6.95 -28.98 -1.02
CA GLY A 18 -7.99 -28.63 -0.06
C GLY A 18 -9.30 -28.17 -0.71
N SER A 19 -10.28 -27.86 0.15
CA SER A 19 -11.57 -27.37 -0.31
C SER A 19 -11.47 -25.91 -0.78
N PRO A 20 -12.25 -25.51 -1.81
CA PRO A 20 -12.36 -24.12 -2.19
C PRO A 20 -12.79 -23.27 -1.00
N VAL A 21 -12.05 -22.20 -0.75
CA VAL A 21 -12.43 -21.13 0.17
C VAL A 21 -13.10 -20.05 -0.66
N GLN A 22 -14.26 -19.58 -0.21
CA GLN A 22 -14.97 -18.48 -0.86
C GLN A 22 -15.60 -17.57 0.19
N GLU A 23 -15.64 -16.28 -0.10
CA GLU A 23 -16.31 -15.29 0.75
C GLU A 23 -16.98 -14.24 -0.13
N SER A 24 -18.06 -13.65 0.38
CA SER A 24 -18.81 -12.59 -0.30
C SER A 24 -18.96 -11.37 0.61
N TYR A 25 -19.18 -10.22 0.00
CA TYR A 25 -19.25 -8.92 0.66
C TYR A 25 -20.42 -8.11 0.14
N ILE A 26 -21.14 -7.46 1.06
CA ILE A 26 -22.22 -6.53 0.75
C ILE A 26 -21.86 -5.17 1.32
N TYR A 27 -22.16 -4.11 0.57
CA TYR A 27 -21.87 -2.74 0.98
C TYR A 27 -23.11 -1.85 0.91
N ASP A 28 -23.16 -0.84 1.78
CA ASP A 28 -24.11 0.26 1.63
C ASP A 28 -23.64 1.30 0.60
N ALA A 29 -24.40 2.37 0.41
CA ALA A 29 -24.04 3.46 -0.49
C ALA A 29 -22.83 4.29 -0.01
N ALA A 30 -22.58 4.32 1.30
CA ALA A 30 -21.44 5.00 1.92
C ALA A 30 -20.15 4.15 1.87
N GLY A 31 -20.20 2.91 1.37
CA GLY A 31 -19.05 2.01 1.30
C GLY A 31 -18.74 1.27 2.60
N ASN A 32 -19.64 1.29 3.58
CA ASN A 32 -19.52 0.41 4.74
C ASN A 32 -19.84 -1.02 4.34
N MET A 33 -19.10 -1.98 4.89
CA MET A 33 -19.31 -3.40 4.63
C MET A 33 -20.44 -3.94 5.51
N LEU A 34 -21.64 -4.05 4.96
CA LEU A 34 -22.83 -4.58 5.62
C LEU A 34 -22.71 -6.08 5.93
N ARG A 35 -21.98 -6.83 5.11
CA ARG A 35 -21.72 -8.25 5.34
C ARG A 35 -20.29 -8.61 4.93
N LYS A 36 -19.56 -9.31 5.80
CA LYS A 36 -18.28 -9.96 5.53
C LYS A 36 -18.41 -11.46 5.73
N GLY A 37 -18.48 -12.23 4.64
CA GLY A 37 -18.75 -13.67 4.72
C GLY A 37 -20.11 -13.93 5.35
N SER A 38 -20.12 -14.52 6.54
CA SER A 38 -21.33 -14.79 7.32
C SER A 38 -21.64 -13.73 8.40
N ARG A 39 -20.76 -12.73 8.59
CA ARG A 39 -20.92 -11.72 9.64
C ARG A 39 -21.58 -10.45 9.09
N ASP A 40 -22.67 -10.05 9.73
CA ASP A 40 -23.41 -8.83 9.41
C ASP A 40 -23.02 -7.64 10.29
N PHE A 41 -23.03 -6.45 9.70
CA PHE A 41 -22.71 -5.19 10.36
C PHE A 41 -23.78 -4.13 10.10
N SER A 42 -24.04 -3.33 11.13
CA SER A 42 -24.89 -2.13 11.08
C SER A 42 -24.05 -0.89 11.35
N TYR A 43 -24.44 0.24 10.77
CA TYR A 43 -23.67 1.48 10.84
C TYR A 43 -24.55 2.68 11.13
N ASN A 44 -24.01 3.68 11.82
CA ASN A 44 -24.63 5.00 11.96
C ASN A 44 -24.20 5.96 10.84
N ASN A 45 -24.73 7.19 10.87
CA ASN A 45 -24.42 8.24 9.89
C ASN A 45 -22.94 8.69 9.89
N ALA A 46 -22.19 8.36 10.94
CA ALA A 46 -20.76 8.62 11.04
C ALA A 46 -19.90 7.44 10.54
N ASN A 47 -20.51 6.43 9.89
CA ASN A 47 -19.85 5.20 9.41
C ASN A 47 -19.26 4.33 10.53
N GLN A 48 -19.75 4.48 11.77
CA GLN A 48 -19.32 3.68 12.92
C GLN A 48 -20.18 2.42 13.04
N ILE A 49 -19.57 1.27 13.36
CA ILE A 49 -20.28 0.01 13.60
C ILE A 49 -21.17 0.14 14.85
N THR A 50 -22.44 -0.25 14.76
CA THR A 50 -23.42 -0.16 15.85
C THR A 50 -23.86 -1.51 16.41
N ASN A 51 -23.29 -2.61 15.93
CA ASN A 51 -23.55 -3.93 16.50
C ASN A 51 -23.18 -3.95 17.99
N SER A 52 -23.85 -4.81 18.76
CA SER A 52 -23.55 -4.99 20.20
C SER A 52 -22.06 -5.28 20.43
N GLY A 53 -21.49 -4.63 21.45
CA GLY A 53 -20.07 -4.73 21.80
C GLY A 53 -19.16 -3.70 21.12
N PHE A 54 -19.62 -3.00 20.08
CA PHE A 54 -18.85 -1.93 19.46
C PHE A 54 -19.12 -0.59 20.12
N THR A 55 -18.05 0.15 20.44
CA THR A 55 -18.15 1.51 21.00
C THR A 55 -17.12 2.42 20.38
N TYR A 56 -17.36 3.74 20.43
CA TYR A 56 -16.48 4.76 19.87
C TYR A 56 -16.37 5.94 20.83
N ASP A 57 -15.25 6.66 20.78
CA ASP A 57 -15.11 7.97 21.42
C ASP A 57 -15.69 9.11 20.54
N ASN A 58 -15.67 10.33 21.08
CA ASN A 58 -16.16 11.52 20.36
C ASN A 58 -15.31 11.90 19.14
N ASN A 59 -14.04 11.48 19.11
CA ASN A 59 -13.17 11.68 17.95
C ASN A 59 -13.47 10.67 16.84
N GLY A 60 -14.23 9.61 17.15
CA GLY A 60 -14.58 8.51 16.25
C GLY A 60 -13.55 7.39 16.25
N ASN A 61 -12.72 7.26 17.28
CA ASN A 61 -11.87 6.10 17.45
C ASN A 61 -12.70 4.97 18.05
N MET A 62 -12.58 3.75 17.51
CA MET A 62 -13.25 2.58 18.04
C MET A 62 -12.68 2.23 19.41
N THR A 63 -13.45 2.38 20.49
CA THR A 63 -13.02 2.07 21.85
C THR A 63 -13.30 0.63 22.28
N SER A 64 -14.13 -0.09 21.51
CA SER A 64 -14.33 -1.53 21.68
C SER A 64 -14.79 -2.18 20.37
N ASP A 65 -14.33 -3.41 20.09
CA ASP A 65 -14.83 -4.27 18.99
C ASP A 65 -15.61 -5.50 19.49
N GLY A 66 -15.93 -5.52 20.79
CA GLY A 66 -16.54 -6.64 21.51
C GLY A 66 -15.56 -7.73 21.95
N THR A 67 -14.33 -7.73 21.44
CA THR A 67 -13.24 -8.64 21.84
C THR A 67 -12.20 -7.91 22.68
N PHE A 68 -11.83 -6.71 22.24
CA PHE A 68 -10.86 -5.84 22.86
C PHE A 68 -11.44 -4.45 23.11
N ASN A 69 -11.02 -3.85 24.23
CA ASN A 69 -11.18 -2.45 24.52
C ASN A 69 -9.89 -1.71 24.15
N TYR A 70 -10.03 -0.56 23.51
CA TYR A 70 -8.94 0.25 22.98
C TYR A 70 -8.90 1.61 23.67
N THR A 71 -7.71 2.06 24.04
CA THR A 71 -7.47 3.41 24.56
C THR A 71 -6.56 4.17 23.61
N TYR A 72 -6.86 5.44 23.40
CA TYR A 72 -6.10 6.32 22.51
C TYR A 72 -5.54 7.51 23.25
N ASP A 73 -4.46 8.09 22.74
CA ASP A 73 -4.01 9.41 23.16
C ASP A 73 -4.77 10.54 22.44
N THR A 74 -4.35 11.79 22.69
CA THR A 74 -4.96 12.99 22.09
C THR A 74 -4.76 13.08 20.58
N GLU A 75 -3.78 12.37 20.02
CA GLU A 75 -3.51 12.30 18.59
C GLU A 75 -4.22 11.12 17.93
N SER A 76 -5.10 10.42 18.66
CA SER A 76 -5.82 9.22 18.20
C SER A 76 -4.90 8.03 17.89
N GLN A 77 -3.72 7.98 18.52
CA GLN A 77 -2.81 6.84 18.45
C GLN A 77 -3.20 5.81 19.52
N LEU A 78 -3.22 4.52 19.15
CA LEU A 78 -3.64 3.43 20.05
C LEU A 78 -2.57 3.21 21.11
N THR A 79 -2.85 3.49 22.39
CA THR A 79 -1.87 3.37 23.47
C THR A 79 -2.06 2.13 24.33
N GLN A 80 -3.27 1.56 24.37
CA GLN A 80 -3.57 0.39 25.20
C GLN A 80 -4.66 -0.49 24.58
N VAL A 81 -4.49 -1.80 24.76
CA VAL A 81 -5.47 -2.83 24.40
C VAL A 81 -5.71 -3.72 25.63
N LYS A 82 -6.98 -3.91 25.97
CA LYS A 82 -7.44 -4.84 27.01
C LYS A 82 -8.44 -5.82 26.45
N ARG A 83 -8.48 -7.03 26.98
CA ARG A 83 -9.50 -8.01 26.59
C ARG A 83 -10.83 -7.69 27.27
N VAL A 84 -11.94 -7.76 26.52
CA VAL A 84 -13.28 -7.44 27.05
C VAL A 84 -13.71 -8.46 28.11
N SER A 85 -13.39 -9.74 27.93
CA SER A 85 -13.90 -10.83 28.78
C SER A 85 -13.46 -10.75 30.25
N ASP A 86 -12.26 -10.22 30.51
CA ASP A 86 -11.63 -10.23 31.84
C ASP A 86 -10.91 -8.92 32.19
N ASN A 87 -10.96 -7.91 31.31
CA ASN A 87 -10.27 -6.64 31.43
C ASN A 87 -8.73 -6.76 31.55
N SER A 88 -8.16 -7.91 31.18
CA SER A 88 -6.72 -8.14 31.22
C SER A 88 -6.01 -7.26 30.19
N LEU A 89 -4.84 -6.76 30.57
CA LEU A 89 -3.98 -6.01 29.66
C LEU A 89 -3.43 -6.97 28.60
N VAL A 90 -3.52 -6.57 27.33
CA VAL A 90 -3.04 -7.35 26.19
C VAL A 90 -1.80 -6.70 25.61
N ALA A 91 -1.87 -5.40 25.36
CA ALA A 91 -0.76 -4.63 24.82
C ALA A 91 -0.80 -3.17 25.27
N THR A 92 0.38 -2.54 25.32
CA THR A 92 0.53 -1.08 25.38
C THR A 92 1.54 -0.63 24.34
N TYR A 93 1.39 0.60 23.86
CA TYR A 93 2.21 1.17 22.80
C TYR A 93 2.63 2.59 23.14
N ASN A 94 3.87 2.95 22.78
CA ASN A 94 4.38 4.31 22.87
C ASN A 94 4.84 4.78 21.49
N TYR A 95 4.82 6.09 21.28
CA TYR A 95 5.11 6.71 19.99
C TYR A 95 6.06 7.89 20.12
N ARG A 96 6.74 8.22 19.03
CA ARG A 96 7.52 9.44 18.87
C ARG A 96 6.59 10.60 18.50
N HIS A 97 7.12 11.82 18.57
CA HIS A 97 6.44 13.03 18.10
C HIS A 97 6.10 13.02 16.59
N ASP A 98 6.66 12.10 15.81
CA ASP A 98 6.39 11.94 14.37
C ASP A 98 5.35 10.82 14.08
N GLY A 99 4.74 10.25 15.14
CA GLY A 99 3.72 9.22 15.05
C GLY A 99 4.24 7.80 14.88
N LEU A 100 5.56 7.59 14.76
CA LEU A 100 6.13 6.24 14.68
C LEU A 100 6.23 5.60 16.06
N ARG A 101 5.80 4.35 16.15
CA ARG A 101 5.83 3.56 17.39
C ARG A 101 7.27 3.41 17.91
N THR A 102 7.55 3.78 19.15
CA THR A 102 8.85 3.58 19.82
C THR A 102 8.93 2.24 20.53
N SER A 103 7.83 1.79 21.12
CA SER A 103 7.80 0.52 21.85
C SER A 103 6.42 -0.12 21.81
N LYS A 104 6.39 -1.44 21.98
CA LYS A 104 5.21 -2.19 22.38
C LYS A 104 5.53 -3.09 23.56
N THR A 105 4.59 -3.21 24.49
CA THR A 105 4.68 -4.17 25.58
C THR A 105 3.48 -5.10 25.51
N VAL A 106 3.74 -6.38 25.28
CA VAL A 106 2.72 -7.44 25.18
C VAL A 106 2.66 -8.18 26.51
N TYR A 107 1.45 -8.46 26.99
CA TYR A 107 1.20 -9.08 28.29
C TYR A 107 0.63 -10.50 28.11
N SER A 108 1.13 -11.42 28.92
CA SER A 108 0.63 -12.80 29.03
C SER A 108 0.53 -13.18 30.49
N GLY A 109 -0.67 -13.04 31.05
CA GLY A 109 -0.89 -13.16 32.49
C GLY A 109 -0.07 -12.12 33.27
N GLN A 110 0.78 -12.59 34.18
CA GLN A 110 1.66 -11.73 34.98
C GLN A 110 2.99 -11.39 34.27
N THR A 111 3.25 -11.99 33.11
CA THR A 111 4.48 -11.74 32.36
C THR A 111 4.24 -10.70 31.28
N SER A 112 5.29 -9.99 30.89
CA SER A 112 5.26 -9.08 29.76
C SER A 112 6.57 -9.08 29.00
N GLN A 113 6.50 -8.75 27.71
CA GLN A 113 7.65 -8.62 26.83
C GLN A 113 7.58 -7.27 26.15
N THR A 114 8.63 -6.47 26.29
CA THR A 114 8.74 -5.17 25.63
C THR A 114 9.63 -5.29 24.41
N THR A 115 9.16 -4.76 23.28
CA THR A 115 9.92 -4.60 22.04
C THR A 115 10.08 -3.12 21.74
N TYR A 116 11.31 -2.69 21.48
CA TYR A 116 11.68 -1.33 21.10
C TYR A 116 11.95 -1.24 19.60
N PHE A 117 11.42 -0.22 18.95
CA PHE A 117 11.47 -0.02 17.51
C PHE A 117 12.38 1.15 17.15
N ASN A 118 13.23 0.94 16.13
CA ASN A 118 14.13 1.97 15.62
C ASN A 118 13.88 2.14 14.11
N TRP A 119 13.63 3.38 13.72
CA TRP A 119 13.23 3.73 12.37
C TRP A 119 14.34 4.54 11.69
N ASP A 120 14.51 4.36 10.39
CA ASP A 120 15.36 5.25 9.60
C ASP A 120 14.65 6.57 9.23
N ALA A 121 15.37 7.46 8.56
CA ALA A 121 14.85 8.75 8.12
C ALA A 121 13.69 8.65 7.11
N PHE A 122 13.46 7.48 6.51
CA PHE A 122 12.35 7.22 5.58
C PHE A 122 11.16 6.55 6.29
N GLY A 123 11.20 6.42 7.61
CA GLY A 123 10.15 5.78 8.39
C GLY A 123 10.05 4.27 8.14
N ARG A 124 11.16 3.61 7.80
CA ARG A 124 11.26 2.14 7.70
C ARG A 124 11.84 1.58 9.01
N LEU A 125 11.26 0.50 9.52
CA LEU A 125 11.75 -0.14 10.74
C LEU A 125 13.06 -0.84 10.42
N VAL A 126 14.18 -0.41 10.99
CA VAL A 126 15.49 -1.01 10.71
C VAL A 126 15.97 -1.94 11.80
N ARG A 127 15.47 -1.77 13.02
CA ARG A 127 15.90 -2.58 14.17
C ARG A 127 14.82 -2.69 15.23
N GLU A 128 14.67 -3.90 15.75
CA GLU A 128 13.96 -4.18 16.99
C GLU A 128 14.92 -4.67 18.07
N SER A 129 14.60 -4.38 19.32
CA SER A 129 15.24 -5.05 20.45
C SER A 129 14.27 -5.37 21.57
N ASP A 130 14.57 -6.39 22.35
CA ASP A 130 13.83 -6.70 23.58
C ASP A 130 14.59 -6.22 24.84
N SER A 131 13.94 -6.34 26.00
CA SER A 131 14.54 -5.99 27.30
C SER A 131 15.72 -6.87 27.70
N ALA A 132 15.91 -8.03 27.07
CA ALA A 132 17.06 -8.90 27.28
C ALA A 132 18.25 -8.54 26.38
N GLY A 133 18.10 -7.55 25.50
CA GLY A 133 19.14 -7.10 24.58
C GLY A 133 19.23 -7.91 23.29
N ASN A 134 18.29 -8.83 23.03
CA ASN A 134 18.22 -9.50 21.74
C ASN A 134 17.81 -8.48 20.67
N VAL A 135 18.36 -8.64 19.47
CA VAL A 135 18.17 -7.67 18.38
C VAL A 135 17.72 -8.38 17.12
N SER A 136 16.77 -7.77 16.42
CA SER A 136 16.44 -8.11 15.03
C SER A 136 16.73 -6.91 14.12
N PHE A 137 17.26 -7.18 12.93
CA PHE A 137 17.56 -6.16 11.92
C PHE A 137 16.74 -6.41 10.66
N TYR A 138 16.29 -5.35 10.02
CA TYR A 138 15.48 -5.41 8.80
C TYR A 138 16.22 -4.70 7.68
N ASN A 139 16.47 -5.43 6.59
CA ASN A 139 17.18 -4.92 5.44
C ASN A 139 16.19 -4.72 4.30
N TYR A 140 16.31 -3.56 3.67
CA TYR A 140 15.49 -3.16 2.56
C TYR A 140 16.36 -2.98 1.32
N ASP A 141 15.79 -3.22 0.16
CA ASP A 141 16.40 -2.76 -1.08
C ASP A 141 16.35 -1.22 -1.16
N ASN A 142 16.90 -0.71 -2.25
CA ASN A 142 16.90 0.71 -2.57
C ASN A 142 15.50 1.32 -2.78
N GLN A 143 14.47 0.50 -2.99
CA GLN A 143 13.07 0.91 -3.17
C GLN A 143 12.30 0.90 -1.84
N GLY A 144 12.94 0.44 -0.76
CA GLY A 144 12.30 0.34 0.55
C GLY A 144 11.43 -0.89 0.71
N LYS A 145 11.61 -1.90 -0.14
CA LYS A 145 10.97 -3.21 0.00
C LYS A 145 11.81 -4.09 0.92
N LEU A 146 11.16 -4.77 1.87
CA LEU A 146 11.84 -5.68 2.80
C LEU A 146 12.38 -6.87 2.00
N VAL A 147 13.70 -7.05 2.02
CA VAL A 147 14.37 -8.17 1.32
C VAL A 147 14.75 -9.29 2.28
N CYS A 148 15.20 -8.95 3.49
CA CYS A 148 15.48 -9.94 4.52
C CYS A 148 15.40 -9.32 5.92
N PHE A 149 15.28 -10.18 6.92
CA PHE A 149 15.50 -9.78 8.31
C PHE A 149 16.41 -10.78 9.01
N ARG A 150 17.19 -10.30 9.98
CA ARG A 150 18.04 -11.13 10.83
C ARG A 150 17.43 -11.23 12.22
N LYS A 151 17.26 -12.44 12.74
CA LYS A 151 16.77 -12.72 14.10
C LYS A 151 17.42 -14.00 14.62
N ASN A 152 17.80 -14.03 15.91
CA ASN A 152 18.45 -15.19 16.55
C ASN A 152 19.67 -15.74 15.77
N ASN A 153 20.49 -14.85 15.19
CA ASN A 153 21.62 -15.18 14.31
C ASN A 153 21.31 -15.82 12.95
N TYR A 154 20.04 -15.96 12.58
CA TYR A 154 19.63 -16.41 11.24
C TYR A 154 19.20 -15.23 10.38
N THR A 155 19.49 -15.30 9.08
CA THR A 155 18.95 -14.41 8.06
C THR A 155 17.79 -15.11 7.35
N TYR A 156 16.66 -14.42 7.29
CA TYR A 156 15.43 -14.87 6.64
C TYR A 156 15.21 -14.00 5.40
N GLU A 157 15.41 -14.58 4.22
CA GLU A 157 15.08 -13.96 2.94
C GLU A 157 13.57 -13.90 2.78
N VAL A 158 13.06 -12.73 2.42
CA VAL A 158 11.64 -12.41 2.36
C VAL A 158 11.19 -12.37 0.91
N HIS A 159 10.26 -13.26 0.56
CA HIS A 159 9.67 -13.32 -0.77
C HIS A 159 8.28 -12.70 -0.73
N LEU A 160 8.09 -11.68 -1.56
CA LEU A 160 6.87 -10.88 -1.62
C LEU A 160 6.13 -11.11 -2.94
N ASN A 161 4.79 -11.16 -2.87
CA ASN A 161 3.97 -11.13 -4.08
C ASN A 161 3.84 -9.69 -4.65
N LEU A 162 3.09 -9.51 -5.73
CA LEU A 162 2.91 -8.20 -6.39
C LEU A 162 2.25 -7.14 -5.50
N ARG A 163 1.43 -7.54 -4.52
CA ARG A 163 0.83 -6.63 -3.54
C ARG A 163 1.82 -6.23 -2.44
N GLY A 164 2.88 -7.00 -2.26
CA GLY A 164 3.83 -6.85 -1.17
C GLY A 164 3.55 -7.76 0.02
N ASP A 165 2.69 -8.77 -0.11
CA ASP A 165 2.47 -9.73 0.97
C ASP A 165 3.66 -10.68 1.07
N VAL A 166 4.10 -10.95 2.29
CA VAL A 166 5.09 -11.99 2.59
C VAL A 166 4.45 -13.35 2.39
N TYR A 167 4.78 -14.04 1.30
CA TYR A 167 4.22 -15.36 1.02
C TYR A 167 5.20 -16.50 1.34
N LEU A 168 6.51 -16.24 1.39
CA LEU A 168 7.53 -17.24 1.65
C LEU A 168 8.73 -16.61 2.36
N LEU A 169 9.30 -17.34 3.33
CA LEU A 169 10.59 -17.07 3.94
C LEU A 169 11.55 -18.22 3.63
N THR A 170 12.77 -17.90 3.22
CA THR A 170 13.84 -18.88 3.00
C THR A 170 15.14 -18.49 3.69
N ASN A 171 16.09 -19.41 3.78
CA ASN A 171 17.48 -19.07 4.03
C ASN A 171 18.15 -18.57 2.73
N ILE A 172 19.43 -18.23 2.82
CA ILE A 172 20.23 -17.73 1.68
C ILE A 172 20.40 -18.76 0.56
N ASP A 173 20.35 -20.05 0.89
CA ASP A 173 20.48 -21.17 -0.06
C ASP A 173 19.12 -21.59 -0.66
N GLY A 174 18.03 -20.85 -0.36
CA GLY A 174 16.67 -21.15 -0.83
C GLY A 174 15.93 -22.22 0.00
N GLY A 175 16.50 -22.68 1.11
CA GLY A 175 15.86 -23.60 2.05
C GLY A 175 14.66 -22.98 2.77
N PHE A 176 13.59 -23.74 2.93
CA PHE A 176 12.30 -23.28 3.47
C PHE A 176 12.33 -22.92 4.97
N TYR A 177 11.73 -21.79 5.35
CA TYR A 177 11.45 -21.44 6.75
C TYR A 177 9.96 -21.29 7.06
N ALA A 178 9.22 -20.56 6.22
CA ALA A 178 7.80 -20.32 6.43
C ALA A 178 7.07 -19.97 5.13
N LYS A 179 5.78 -20.26 5.06
CA LYS A 179 4.89 -19.86 3.97
C LYS A 179 3.55 -19.39 4.53
N TYR A 180 2.99 -18.37 3.89
CA TYR A 180 1.74 -17.74 4.27
C TYR A 180 0.78 -17.67 3.09
N ASN A 181 -0.50 -17.81 3.36
CA ASN A 181 -1.57 -17.44 2.45
C ASN A 181 -2.57 -16.53 3.18
N TYR A 182 -3.05 -15.51 2.48
CA TYR A 182 -3.99 -14.53 3.01
C TYR A 182 -5.27 -14.47 2.19
N ASP A 183 -6.37 -14.14 2.85
CA ASP A 183 -7.57 -13.64 2.17
C ASP A 183 -7.29 -12.24 1.59
N PRO A 184 -8.18 -11.70 0.74
CA PRO A 184 -7.99 -10.37 0.18
C PRO A 184 -7.84 -9.25 1.21
N TRP A 185 -8.36 -9.42 2.42
CA TRP A 185 -8.34 -8.44 3.52
C TRP A 185 -7.18 -8.66 4.48
N GLY A 186 -6.28 -9.60 4.21
CA GLY A 186 -5.10 -9.86 5.04
C GLY A 186 -5.33 -10.78 6.23
N ASN A 187 -6.49 -11.46 6.33
CA ASN A 187 -6.66 -12.56 7.27
C ASN A 187 -5.82 -13.76 6.80
N GLN A 188 -5.07 -14.37 7.71
CA GLN A 188 -4.27 -15.53 7.38
C GLN A 188 -5.15 -16.77 7.15
N ILE A 189 -5.15 -17.31 5.94
CA ILE A 189 -5.84 -18.56 5.59
C ILE A 189 -5.03 -19.76 6.08
N SER A 190 -3.72 -19.72 5.87
CA SER A 190 -2.82 -20.80 6.28
C SER A 190 -1.43 -20.27 6.57
N TYR A 191 -0.76 -20.91 7.51
CA TYR A 191 0.65 -20.73 7.82
C TYR A 191 1.30 -22.09 8.00
N SER A 192 2.50 -22.25 7.46
CA SER A 192 3.39 -23.36 7.78
C SER A 192 4.80 -22.81 7.96
N GLY A 193 5.52 -23.27 8.98
CA GLY A 193 6.90 -22.82 9.20
C GLY A 193 7.35 -22.83 10.65
N TRP A 194 8.61 -22.46 10.83
CA TRP A 194 9.31 -22.45 12.12
C TRP A 194 9.46 -21.04 12.71
N ILE A 195 9.09 -20.02 11.94
CA ILE A 195 9.29 -18.61 12.30
C ILE A 195 8.16 -17.74 11.73
N SER A 196 7.64 -16.86 12.58
CA SER A 196 6.70 -15.81 12.20
C SER A 196 7.43 -14.59 11.62
N ALA A 197 7.00 -14.12 10.46
CA ALA A 197 7.39 -12.84 9.91
C ALA A 197 6.68 -11.71 10.69
N PRO A 198 7.41 -10.67 11.14
CA PRO A 198 6.82 -9.49 11.76
C PRO A 198 6.03 -8.66 10.74
N PHE A 199 6.60 -8.48 9.54
CA PHE A 199 5.90 -7.92 8.38
C PHE A 199 5.16 -9.03 7.65
N ARG A 200 3.93 -8.78 7.19
CA ARG A 200 3.06 -9.80 6.57
C ARG A 200 2.29 -9.25 5.37
N TYR A 201 0.97 -9.12 5.48
CA TYR A 201 0.10 -8.62 4.42
C TYR A 201 0.48 -7.20 4.00
N ALA A 202 0.63 -6.97 2.69
CA ALA A 202 1.04 -5.71 2.07
C ALA A 202 2.27 -5.03 2.73
N GLY A 203 3.16 -5.81 3.35
CA GLY A 203 4.34 -5.29 4.04
C GLY A 203 4.05 -4.56 5.35
N TYR A 204 2.87 -4.76 5.95
CA TYR A 204 2.51 -4.18 7.23
C TYR A 204 3.02 -4.99 8.41
N TYR A 205 3.30 -4.30 9.50
CA TYR A 205 3.69 -4.93 10.75
C TYR A 205 2.46 -5.55 11.42
N TYR A 206 2.49 -6.86 11.69
CA TYR A 206 1.39 -7.58 12.30
C TYR A 206 1.60 -7.75 13.80
N ASP A 207 0.66 -7.24 14.59
CA ASP A 207 0.63 -7.42 16.03
C ASP A 207 -0.16 -8.70 16.38
N GLU A 208 0.57 -9.82 16.51
CA GLU A 208 -0.01 -11.15 16.77
C GLU A 208 -0.95 -11.17 17.99
N GLU A 209 -0.66 -10.35 19.00
CA GLU A 209 -1.43 -10.29 20.23
C GLU A 209 -2.84 -9.68 20.07
N THR A 210 -3.06 -8.91 19.01
CA THR A 210 -4.36 -8.27 18.72
C THR A 210 -4.98 -8.70 17.39
N GLY A 211 -4.18 -9.28 16.48
CA GLY A 211 -4.60 -9.56 15.11
C GLY A 211 -4.71 -8.33 14.22
N LEU A 212 -4.16 -7.18 14.65
CA LEU A 212 -4.18 -5.93 13.91
C LEU A 212 -2.89 -5.74 13.11
N TYR A 213 -3.00 -4.99 12.02
CA TYR A 213 -1.86 -4.47 11.29
C TYR A 213 -1.59 -3.02 11.69
N TYR A 214 -0.34 -2.72 12.05
CA TYR A 214 0.13 -1.36 12.29
C TYR A 214 0.61 -0.75 10.97
N LEU A 215 -0.12 0.27 10.48
CA LEU A 215 0.18 0.99 9.24
C LEU A 215 0.81 2.36 9.51
N LYS A 216 1.50 2.52 10.65
CA LYS A 216 2.14 3.77 11.10
C LYS A 216 1.14 4.80 11.62
N SER A 217 0.28 5.34 10.75
CA SER A 217 -0.72 6.35 11.13
C SER A 217 -1.94 5.74 11.82
N ARG A 218 -2.30 4.49 11.49
CA ARG A 218 -3.52 3.83 11.96
C ARG A 218 -3.34 2.33 12.14
N TYR A 219 -4.26 1.74 12.89
CA TYR A 219 -4.40 0.30 13.03
C TYR A 219 -5.51 -0.22 12.12
N TYR A 220 -5.18 -1.22 11.31
CA TYR A 220 -6.09 -1.89 10.40
C TYR A 220 -6.51 -3.25 10.98
N SER A 221 -7.82 -3.51 10.99
CA SER A 221 -8.38 -4.81 11.36
C SER A 221 -8.75 -5.61 10.09
N PRO A 222 -8.03 -6.69 9.78
CA PRO A 222 -8.36 -7.55 8.65
C PRO A 222 -9.69 -8.31 8.88
N ALA A 223 -10.01 -8.60 10.14
CA ALA A 223 -11.26 -9.26 10.53
C ALA A 223 -12.49 -8.39 10.28
N LEU A 224 -12.35 -7.06 10.43
CA LEU A 224 -13.40 -6.08 10.13
C LEU A 224 -13.31 -5.51 8.71
N GLY A 225 -12.18 -5.69 8.02
CA GLY A 225 -11.92 -5.09 6.71
C GLY A 225 -11.80 -3.57 6.75
N ARG A 226 -11.46 -2.97 7.90
CA ARG A 226 -11.44 -1.50 8.07
C ARG A 226 -10.44 -1.02 9.14
N PHE A 227 -10.16 0.28 9.14
CA PHE A 227 -9.37 0.94 10.18
C PHE A 227 -10.16 1.12 11.48
N LEU A 228 -9.46 1.11 12.62
CA LEU A 228 -10.06 1.38 13.94
C LEU A 228 -10.36 2.87 14.17
N THR A 229 -9.65 3.75 13.48
CA THR A 229 -9.77 5.20 13.58
C THR A 229 -10.08 5.81 12.22
N LYS A 230 -10.70 7.00 12.22
CA LYS A 230 -10.95 7.75 10.99
C LYS A 230 -9.65 8.27 10.41
N ASP A 231 -9.64 8.34 9.09
CA ASP A 231 -8.66 9.13 8.37
C ASP A 231 -8.84 10.64 8.59
N SER A 232 -7.80 11.40 8.28
CA SER A 232 -7.90 12.86 8.22
C SER A 232 -8.81 13.28 7.07
N ILE A 233 -9.69 14.26 7.32
CA ILE A 233 -10.59 14.84 6.32
C ILE A 233 -9.84 15.42 5.10
N LYS A 234 -8.54 15.74 5.24
CA LYS A 234 -7.70 16.25 4.14
C LYS A 234 -7.53 15.24 2.99
N TYR A 235 -7.81 13.97 3.23
CA TYR A 235 -7.73 12.90 2.23
C TYR A 235 -9.05 12.66 1.48
N ILE A 236 -10.12 13.38 1.83
CA ILE A 236 -11.39 13.35 1.08
C ILE A 236 -11.17 13.93 -0.32
N LYS A 237 -11.63 13.18 -1.31
CA LYS A 237 -11.71 13.60 -2.71
C LYS A 237 -13.17 13.67 -3.10
N TYR A 238 -13.73 14.88 -3.16
CA TYR A 238 -15.16 15.09 -3.43
C TYR A 238 -15.67 14.47 -4.75
N LYS A 239 -14.78 14.23 -5.73
CA LYS A 239 -15.12 13.52 -6.98
C LYS A 239 -15.12 11.99 -6.85
N ASN A 240 -14.67 11.45 -5.71
CA ASN A 240 -14.70 10.04 -5.39
C ASN A 240 -15.43 9.83 -4.05
N PRO A 241 -16.75 9.56 -4.07
CA PRO A 241 -17.55 9.45 -2.86
C PRO A 241 -17.08 8.33 -1.91
N GLN A 242 -16.34 7.33 -2.40
CA GLN A 242 -15.76 6.28 -1.53
C GLN A 242 -14.77 6.84 -0.51
N THR A 243 -14.15 8.00 -0.79
CA THR A 243 -13.24 8.67 0.15
C THR A 243 -13.94 9.37 1.32
N LEU A 244 -15.27 9.48 1.27
CA LEU A 244 -16.06 10.01 2.39
C LEU A 244 -16.16 9.00 3.55
N ASN A 245 -15.87 7.72 3.28
CA ASN A 245 -15.76 6.72 4.33
C ASN A 245 -14.34 6.67 4.89
N LEU A 246 -14.12 7.44 5.95
CA LEU A 246 -12.80 7.62 6.56
C LEU A 246 -12.27 6.37 7.31
N TYR A 247 -13.07 5.31 7.44
CA TYR A 247 -12.61 4.03 8.01
C TYR A 247 -12.24 3.00 6.94
N SER A 248 -12.63 3.23 5.67
CA SER A 248 -12.48 2.24 4.61
C SER A 248 -11.01 1.93 4.36
N TYR A 249 -10.67 0.65 4.35
CA TYR A 249 -9.38 0.22 3.84
C TYR A 249 -9.46 0.12 2.31
N THR A 250 -8.56 0.84 1.64
CA THR A 250 -8.34 0.76 0.18
C THR A 250 -9.57 0.96 -0.73
N GLY A 251 -10.58 1.69 -0.25
CA GLY A 251 -11.85 1.86 -0.98
C GLY A 251 -12.57 0.53 -1.19
N SER A 252 -12.40 -0.40 -0.25
CA SER A 252 -12.93 -1.77 -0.34
C SER A 252 -12.45 -2.55 -1.57
N ASN A 253 -11.25 -2.25 -2.08
CA ASN A 253 -10.59 -2.98 -3.16
C ASN A 253 -9.18 -3.42 -2.75
N PRO A 254 -9.07 -4.33 -1.75
CA PRO A 254 -7.79 -4.70 -1.15
C PRO A 254 -6.97 -5.69 -2.00
N VAL A 255 -7.54 -6.16 -3.12
CA VAL A 255 -6.82 -6.97 -4.11
C VAL A 255 -5.94 -6.09 -4.98
N ASN A 256 -6.47 -4.96 -5.46
CA ASN A 256 -5.79 -4.09 -6.41
C ASN A 256 -5.10 -2.89 -5.78
N ASN A 257 -5.34 -2.64 -4.50
CA ASN A 257 -4.83 -1.47 -3.79
C ASN A 257 -4.18 -1.88 -2.47
N VAL A 258 -3.24 -1.04 -2.02
CA VAL A 258 -2.59 -1.08 -0.70
C VAL A 258 -2.54 0.32 -0.13
N ASP A 259 -2.47 0.45 1.18
CA ASP A 259 -2.26 1.73 1.87
C ASP A 259 -0.91 1.71 2.62
N PRO A 260 0.20 2.16 2.00
CA PRO A 260 1.55 1.98 2.58
C PRO A 260 1.79 2.75 3.88
N THR A 261 1.02 3.80 4.14
CA THR A 261 1.18 4.70 5.30
C THR A 261 -0.06 4.74 6.18
N GLY A 262 -1.10 3.98 5.83
CA GLY A 262 -2.41 4.05 6.48
C GLY A 262 -3.11 5.39 6.26
N GLU A 263 -2.84 6.13 5.20
CA GLU A 263 -3.47 7.44 4.93
C GLU A 263 -4.03 7.55 3.51
N ILE A 264 -3.31 7.02 2.51
CA ILE A 264 -3.73 7.10 1.12
C ILE A 264 -3.49 5.75 0.45
N PRO A 265 -4.56 5.12 -0.04
CA PRO A 265 -4.40 3.93 -0.85
C PRO A 265 -3.81 4.26 -2.22
N VAL A 266 -2.89 3.41 -2.66
CA VAL A 266 -2.32 3.36 -3.99
C VAL A 266 -2.63 2.01 -4.62
N ARG A 267 -2.60 1.92 -5.94
CA ARG A 267 -2.74 0.63 -6.61
C ARG A 267 -1.53 -0.24 -6.34
N ALA A 268 -1.75 -1.53 -6.06
CA ALA A 268 -0.69 -2.52 -5.89
C ALA A 268 0.21 -2.60 -7.14
N THR A 269 -0.38 -2.60 -8.34
CA THR A 269 0.38 -2.57 -9.60
C THR A 269 1.14 -1.26 -9.79
N TRP A 270 0.55 -0.12 -9.37
CA TRP A 270 1.24 1.17 -9.42
C TRP A 270 2.41 1.22 -8.45
N LYS A 271 2.24 0.68 -7.25
CA LYS A 271 3.33 0.55 -6.28
C LYS A 271 4.46 -0.31 -6.86
N ALA A 272 4.12 -1.44 -7.47
CA ALA A 272 5.08 -2.28 -8.17
C ALA A 272 5.79 -1.54 -9.33
N PHE A 273 5.07 -0.67 -10.05
CA PHE A 273 5.67 0.20 -11.08
C PHE A 273 6.63 1.24 -10.48
N GLU A 274 6.25 1.94 -9.40
CA GLU A 274 7.12 2.91 -8.72
C GLU A 274 8.38 2.26 -8.20
N ASP A 275 8.24 1.06 -7.62
CA ASP A 275 9.35 0.24 -7.17
C ASP A 275 10.26 -0.08 -8.36
N LYS A 276 9.72 -0.65 -9.45
CA LYS A 276 10.53 -0.97 -10.63
C LYS A 276 11.20 0.25 -11.26
N LEU A 277 10.51 1.39 -11.27
CA LEU A 277 11.08 2.65 -11.72
C LEU A 277 12.28 3.02 -10.83
N GLY A 278 12.14 2.99 -9.50
CA GLY A 278 13.24 3.19 -8.56
C GLY A 278 14.46 2.31 -8.82
N GLU A 279 14.25 1.01 -9.08
CA GLU A 279 15.32 0.06 -9.45
C GLU A 279 16.12 0.55 -10.65
N LEU A 280 15.40 0.94 -11.71
CA LEU A 280 15.99 1.40 -12.95
C LEU A 280 16.74 2.73 -12.76
N LEU A 281 16.21 3.61 -11.90
CA LEU A 281 16.83 4.90 -11.58
C LEU A 281 18.17 4.75 -10.87
N ASP A 282 18.25 3.87 -9.88
CA ASP A 282 19.50 3.68 -9.16
C ASP A 282 20.54 2.94 -10.00
N THR A 283 20.08 2.01 -10.85
CA THR A 283 20.94 1.42 -11.87
C THR A 283 21.45 2.49 -12.85
N ALA A 284 20.62 3.49 -13.20
CA ALA A 284 21.01 4.60 -14.09
C ALA A 284 22.01 5.56 -13.42
N LYS A 285 21.85 5.85 -12.13
CA LYS A 285 22.83 6.65 -11.36
C LYS A 285 24.20 5.99 -11.31
N ASN A 286 24.22 4.65 -11.24
CA ASN A 286 25.44 3.86 -11.12
C ASN A 286 26.09 3.48 -12.47
N SER A 287 25.48 3.81 -13.62
CA SER A 287 26.00 3.45 -14.95
C SER A 287 26.18 4.65 -15.89
N LYS A 288 27.34 4.75 -16.55
CA LYS A 288 27.62 5.84 -17.51
C LYS A 288 26.75 5.71 -18.76
N LYS A 289 25.96 6.76 -19.04
CA LYS A 289 25.27 7.13 -20.30
C LYS A 289 24.69 5.95 -21.12
N GLY A 290 23.40 5.66 -20.89
CA GLY A 290 22.59 4.79 -21.77
C GLY A 290 21.25 4.38 -21.17
N LEU A 291 21.15 4.35 -19.84
CA LEU A 291 19.96 3.86 -19.15
C LEU A 291 18.74 4.81 -19.19
N GLY A 292 18.95 6.12 -19.34
CA GLY A 292 17.85 7.09 -19.48
C GLY A 292 16.93 6.77 -20.67
N ASN A 293 17.50 6.29 -21.78
CA ASN A 293 16.72 5.85 -22.93
C ASN A 293 15.96 4.53 -22.65
N ARG A 294 16.55 3.61 -21.87
CA ARG A 294 15.89 2.34 -21.48
C ARG A 294 14.70 2.54 -20.54
N ILE A 295 14.75 3.56 -19.68
CA ILE A 295 13.63 3.93 -18.80
C ILE A 295 12.47 4.50 -19.61
N VAL A 296 12.76 5.39 -20.57
CA VAL A 296 11.76 5.91 -21.52
C VAL A 296 11.15 4.77 -22.35
N ASP A 297 11.96 3.84 -22.85
CA ASP A 297 11.48 2.66 -23.56
C ASP A 297 10.63 1.74 -22.67
N TYR A 298 10.95 1.57 -21.38
CA TYR A 298 10.17 0.73 -20.47
C TYR A 298 8.77 1.32 -20.21
N ILE A 299 8.70 2.63 -19.91
CA ILE A 299 7.43 3.37 -19.77
C ILE A 299 6.59 3.26 -21.05
N THR A 300 7.26 3.27 -22.21
CA THR A 300 6.60 3.16 -23.53
C THR A 300 6.18 1.72 -23.85
N LYS A 301 6.99 0.72 -23.49
CA LYS A 301 6.78 -0.72 -23.75
C LYS A 301 5.69 -1.33 -22.87
N THR A 302 5.58 -0.92 -21.61
CA THR A 302 4.56 -1.50 -20.72
C THR A 302 3.18 -0.90 -20.97
N GLY A 303 3.06 0.30 -21.58
CA GLY A 303 1.76 0.94 -21.82
C GLY A 303 0.91 1.23 -20.57
N GLU A 304 1.43 0.93 -19.38
CA GLU A 304 0.73 0.88 -18.10
C GLU A 304 0.90 2.16 -17.26
N ALA A 305 0.88 3.33 -17.91
CA ALA A 305 0.47 4.58 -17.23
C ALA A 305 -1.07 4.68 -17.13
N ARG A 306 -1.79 3.55 -17.23
CA ARG A 306 -3.24 3.50 -17.12
C ARG A 306 -3.62 3.41 -15.65
N GLU A 307 -4.43 4.37 -15.23
CA GLU A 307 -5.17 4.44 -13.96
C GLU A 307 -4.55 5.23 -12.78
N ALA A 308 -3.85 6.32 -13.06
CA ALA A 308 -3.96 7.49 -12.20
C ALA A 308 -5.13 8.36 -12.68
N LYS A 309 -6.34 8.14 -12.14
CA LYS A 309 -7.61 8.85 -12.51
C LYS A 309 -7.55 10.38 -12.50
N SER A 310 -6.45 11.01 -12.09
CA SER A 310 -6.28 12.47 -12.15
C SER A 310 -4.97 12.97 -12.74
N GLY A 311 -4.00 12.11 -13.10
CA GLY A 311 -2.61 12.52 -13.43
C GLY A 311 -1.89 13.37 -12.36
N GLU A 312 -2.59 13.70 -11.27
CA GLU A 312 -2.13 14.40 -10.07
C GLU A 312 -1.27 13.47 -9.20
N TYR A 313 -1.61 12.17 -9.17
CA TYR A 313 -0.82 11.14 -8.52
C TYR A 313 0.54 10.91 -9.21
N ILE A 314 0.57 10.83 -10.54
CA ILE A 314 1.81 10.69 -11.33
C ILE A 314 2.73 11.90 -11.08
N SER A 315 2.17 13.11 -11.11
CA SER A 315 2.94 14.34 -10.85
C SER A 315 3.43 14.50 -9.41
N ASN A 316 2.89 13.73 -8.46
CA ASN A 316 3.22 13.84 -7.04
C ASN A 316 4.16 12.74 -6.56
N SER A 317 4.49 11.75 -7.40
CA SER A 317 5.50 10.73 -7.08
C SER A 317 6.87 11.38 -6.84
N PRO A 318 7.45 11.26 -5.62
CA PRO A 318 8.79 11.78 -5.33
C PRO A 318 9.85 11.18 -6.26
N GLN A 319 9.77 9.88 -6.56
CA GLN A 319 10.72 9.15 -7.40
C GLN A 319 10.69 9.65 -8.85
N LEU A 320 9.48 9.88 -9.40
CA LEU A 320 9.34 10.43 -10.74
C LEU A 320 9.83 11.87 -10.83
N ARG A 321 9.61 12.69 -9.79
CA ARG A 321 10.12 14.06 -9.71
C ARG A 321 11.64 14.10 -9.66
N ASP A 322 12.26 13.24 -8.85
CA ASP A 322 13.72 13.15 -8.76
C ASP A 322 14.33 12.63 -10.06
N PHE A 323 13.69 11.68 -10.74
CA PHE A 323 14.10 11.25 -12.07
C PHE A 323 14.04 12.39 -13.09
N MET A 324 12.89 13.07 -13.16
CA MET A 324 12.71 14.20 -14.07
C MET A 324 13.73 15.29 -13.76
N ARG A 325 14.00 15.60 -12.49
CA ARG A 325 15.04 16.57 -12.10
C ARG A 325 16.44 16.14 -12.56
N GLN A 326 16.75 14.84 -12.47
CA GLN A 326 18.09 14.32 -12.77
C GLN A 326 18.35 14.11 -14.28
N PHE A 327 17.33 13.77 -15.06
CA PHE A 327 17.45 13.40 -16.48
C PHE A 327 16.46 14.13 -17.39
N GLY A 328 15.91 15.25 -16.94
CA GLY A 328 14.80 15.90 -17.62
C GLY A 328 15.13 16.31 -19.05
N ASP A 329 16.36 16.71 -19.36
CA ASP A 329 16.83 16.98 -20.73
C ASP A 329 16.66 15.78 -21.70
N LYS A 330 16.59 14.57 -21.17
CA LYS A 330 16.43 13.30 -21.90
C LYS A 330 15.04 12.68 -21.74
N PHE A 331 14.24 13.16 -20.80
CA PHE A 331 12.91 12.63 -20.55
C PHE A 331 11.94 13.07 -21.64
N ARG A 332 11.27 12.10 -22.27
CA ARG A 332 10.26 12.34 -23.31
C ARG A 332 8.92 11.80 -22.83
N LEU A 333 7.94 12.69 -22.72
CA LEU A 333 6.54 12.32 -22.46
C LEU A 333 5.80 12.28 -23.79
N VAL A 334 5.14 11.16 -24.09
CA VAL A 334 4.33 11.01 -25.30
C VAL A 334 2.85 10.99 -24.91
N ILE A 335 2.05 11.87 -25.52
CA ILE A 335 0.59 11.88 -25.41
C ILE A 335 -0.02 11.48 -26.77
N ASN A 336 -1.20 10.87 -26.79
CA ASN A 336 -1.88 10.57 -28.06
C ASN A 336 -2.68 11.80 -28.57
N GLU A 337 -3.30 11.69 -29.75
CA GLU A 337 -4.08 12.78 -30.37
C GLU A 337 -5.25 13.26 -29.49
N THR A 338 -5.84 12.34 -28.71
CA THR A 338 -7.11 12.55 -27.99
C THR A 338 -6.94 12.67 -26.48
N THR A 339 -5.72 12.59 -25.96
CA THR A 339 -5.43 12.53 -24.52
C THR A 339 -4.64 13.74 -24.10
N GLU A 340 -5.05 14.33 -22.99
CA GLU A 340 -4.37 15.46 -22.38
C GLU A 340 -3.70 15.06 -21.06
N CYS A 341 -2.55 15.68 -20.80
CA CYS A 341 -1.73 15.41 -19.63
C CYS A 341 -2.11 16.34 -18.46
N SER A 342 -1.94 15.90 -17.21
CA SER A 342 -2.26 16.75 -16.06
C SER A 342 -1.38 18.00 -16.01
N LYS A 343 -1.98 19.15 -15.66
CA LYS A 343 -1.24 20.41 -15.53
C LYS A 343 -0.06 20.31 -14.55
N PRO A 344 -0.16 19.63 -13.40
CA PRO A 344 0.99 19.42 -12.52
C PRO A 344 2.14 18.62 -13.17
N LEU A 345 1.83 17.58 -13.95
CA LEU A 345 2.86 16.78 -14.64
C LEU A 345 3.54 17.59 -15.74
N LEU A 346 2.77 18.36 -16.51
CA LEU A 346 3.29 19.28 -17.53
C LEU A 346 4.17 20.38 -16.93
N LYS A 347 3.79 20.94 -15.77
CA LYS A 347 4.62 21.93 -15.05
C LYS A 347 5.94 21.31 -14.58
N ASN A 348 5.91 20.11 -14.02
CA ASN A 348 7.13 19.41 -13.60
C ASN A 348 8.03 19.10 -14.80
N LEU A 349 7.45 18.55 -15.87
CA LEU A 349 8.15 18.29 -17.12
C LEU A 349 8.84 19.55 -17.66
N LYS A 350 8.15 20.69 -17.65
CA LYS A 350 8.71 21.99 -18.04
C LYS A 350 9.88 22.40 -17.14
N ASN A 351 9.68 22.34 -15.82
CA ASN A 351 10.66 22.80 -14.83
C ASN A 351 11.96 21.98 -14.85
N THR A 352 11.92 20.76 -15.36
CA THR A 352 13.08 19.87 -15.41
C THR A 352 13.72 19.79 -16.80
N GLY A 353 13.23 20.52 -17.80
CA GLY A 353 13.75 20.47 -19.17
C GLY A 353 13.30 19.26 -20.00
N GLY A 354 12.23 18.59 -19.55
CA GLY A 354 11.55 17.51 -20.25
C GLY A 354 10.98 17.91 -21.61
N LYS A 355 10.88 16.95 -22.52
CA LYS A 355 10.29 17.14 -23.84
C LYS A 355 8.92 16.44 -23.90
N LEU A 356 7.93 17.15 -24.42
CA LEU A 356 6.61 16.60 -24.68
C LEU A 356 6.46 16.33 -26.18
N TYR A 357 5.83 15.21 -26.50
CA TYR A 357 5.51 14.80 -27.86
C TYR A 357 4.04 14.40 -27.92
N ARG A 358 3.38 14.73 -29.04
CA ARG A 358 2.05 14.26 -29.38
C ARG A 358 2.17 13.28 -30.53
N MET A 359 1.53 12.12 -30.39
CA MET A 359 1.34 11.20 -31.49
C MET A 359 0.30 11.80 -32.43
N VAL A 360 0.63 11.95 -33.72
CA VAL A 360 -0.29 12.37 -34.77
C VAL A 360 -0.11 11.46 -35.98
N ASN A 361 -1.15 10.74 -36.41
CA ASN A 361 -1.13 9.77 -37.50
C ASN A 361 0.05 8.77 -37.39
N GLY A 362 0.26 8.24 -36.18
CA GLY A 362 1.35 7.30 -35.89
C GLY A 362 2.76 7.92 -35.84
N LYS A 363 2.90 9.25 -35.93
CA LYS A 363 4.18 9.96 -35.82
C LYS A 363 4.31 10.75 -34.54
N LEU A 364 5.49 10.72 -33.93
CA LEU A 364 5.83 11.55 -32.76
C LEU A 364 6.17 12.98 -33.20
N ILE A 365 5.30 13.93 -32.88
CA ILE A 365 5.51 15.35 -33.15
C ILE A 365 5.85 16.06 -31.83
N PRO A 366 6.94 16.86 -31.74
CA PRO A 366 7.18 17.70 -30.56
C PRO A 366 5.95 18.55 -30.26
N TYR A 367 5.48 18.52 -29.01
CA TYR A 367 4.32 19.27 -28.58
C TYR A 367 4.72 20.28 -27.50
N ASN A 368 4.29 21.52 -27.69
CA ASN A 368 4.69 22.61 -26.82
C ASN A 368 4.01 22.47 -25.45
N ILE A 369 4.81 22.43 -24.39
CA ILE A 369 4.32 22.24 -23.02
C ILE A 369 3.45 23.43 -22.57
N ASP A 370 3.77 24.66 -23.00
CA ASP A 370 2.99 25.86 -22.68
C ASP A 370 1.65 25.91 -23.41
N GLU A 371 1.55 25.30 -24.59
CA GLU A 371 0.28 25.08 -25.27
C GLU A 371 -0.54 24.00 -24.56
N ALA A 372 0.09 22.89 -24.17
CA ALA A 372 -0.56 21.82 -23.41
C ALA A 372 -1.13 22.29 -22.06
N LEU A 373 -0.47 23.25 -21.40
CA LEU A 373 -0.93 23.82 -20.12
C LEU A 373 -2.18 24.68 -20.23
N LYS A 374 -2.49 25.20 -21.42
CA LYS A 374 -3.68 26.03 -21.70
C LYS A 374 -4.94 25.20 -21.93
N ALA A 375 -4.80 23.90 -22.20
CA ALA A 375 -5.91 23.01 -22.52
C ALA A 375 -6.76 22.62 -21.27
N PRO A 376 -8.06 22.32 -21.44
CA PRO A 376 -8.98 21.93 -20.37
C PRO A 376 -8.75 20.46 -19.92
N PRO A 377 -8.68 20.15 -18.61
CA PRO A 377 -8.31 18.82 -18.14
C PRO A 377 -9.30 17.73 -18.59
N SER A 378 -8.82 16.69 -19.29
CA SER A 378 -9.64 15.55 -19.73
C SER A 378 -8.93 14.19 -19.63
N ILE A 379 -9.72 13.10 -19.61
CA ILE A 379 -9.41 11.75 -19.14
C ILE A 379 -8.75 10.87 -20.22
N PHE A 380 -7.80 10.02 -19.82
CA PHE A 380 -7.14 9.00 -20.65
C PHE A 380 -8.12 7.97 -21.26
N VAL A 381 -8.06 7.79 -22.59
CA VAL A 381 -8.56 6.58 -23.28
C VAL A 381 -7.59 6.25 -24.42
N PHE A 382 -7.21 4.98 -24.55
CA PHE A 382 -6.45 4.49 -25.71
C PHE A 382 -7.38 3.74 -26.67
N PRO A 383 -7.16 3.82 -27.99
CA PRO A 383 -7.92 3.04 -28.96
C PRO A 383 -7.46 1.56 -28.98
N PRO A 384 -8.33 0.63 -29.42
CA PRO A 384 -7.97 -0.77 -29.65
C PRO A 384 -6.88 -0.92 -30.74
N GLY A 385 -5.91 -1.84 -30.55
CA GLY A 385 -4.96 -2.25 -31.60
C GLY A 385 -3.53 -1.68 -31.56
N TRP A 386 -3.12 -1.02 -30.47
CA TRP A 386 -1.80 -0.37 -30.31
C TRP A 386 -0.58 -1.32 -30.29
N GLU A 387 -0.80 -2.63 -30.10
CA GLU A 387 0.23 -3.67 -30.02
C GLU A 387 0.97 -3.91 -31.36
N ASN A 388 0.37 -3.49 -32.48
CA ASN A 388 0.88 -3.75 -33.83
C ASN A 388 1.85 -2.68 -34.37
N TRP A 389 2.26 -1.70 -33.56
CA TRP A 389 3.05 -0.54 -34.01
C TRP A 389 4.57 -0.69 -33.85
N PHE A 390 5.07 -1.87 -33.47
CA PHE A 390 6.49 -2.09 -33.18
C PHE A 390 7.11 -3.30 -33.90
N GLN A 391 6.57 -3.68 -35.06
CA GLN A 391 7.36 -4.40 -36.05
C GLN A 391 7.75 -3.43 -37.17
N GLU A 392 9.05 -3.45 -37.48
CA GLU A 392 9.79 -2.69 -38.51
C GLU A 392 10.74 -1.59 -37.99
N ASP A 393 11.97 -1.74 -38.50
CA ASP A 393 13.14 -0.88 -38.52
C ASP A 393 13.98 -0.66 -37.24
N TYR A 394 14.75 -1.69 -36.88
CA TYR A 394 16.19 -1.49 -36.62
C TYR A 394 16.99 -2.57 -37.39
N GLY A 395 17.42 -2.21 -38.60
CA GLY A 395 18.40 -2.96 -39.37
C GLY A 395 19.83 -2.71 -38.85
N THR A 396 20.61 -3.80 -38.81
CA THR A 396 22.05 -3.95 -38.52
C THR A 396 22.57 -3.48 -37.16
#